data_AF-A0A6N8BI95-F1
#
_entry.id   AF-A0A6N8BI95-F1
#
_cell.length_a   1.000
_cell.length_b   1.000
_cell.length_c   1.000
_cell.angle_alpha   90.00
_cell.angle_beta   90.00
_cell.angle_gamma   90.00
#
_symmetry.space_group_name_H-M   'P 1'
#
loop_
_entity.id
_entity.type
_entity.pdbx_description
1 polymer ?
#
loop_
_entity_poly.entity_id
_entity_poly.type
_entity_poly.pdbx_seq_one_letter_code
_entity_poly.pdbx_strand_id
1 'polypeptide(L)'
;MSAYFNLNALEKLLNDICRKCDQDAQKCNKATCLAGFALWAVKFVEKKNNPVIPGASGYIPMSDFKPYYADDTMPAVAETCLRCKECRDNHTDDCIIALVRHCLELALWGEQLSYPGSVFQYMALLKERDMEGAAALAVDLRRA
;
A
#
# COMPACT_ATOMS: atom_id res chain seq x y z
N MET A 1 -5.62 20.85 14.95
CA MET A 1 -4.99 19.65 14.36
C MET A 1 -6.02 18.53 14.42
N SER A 2 -6.51 18.07 13.27
CA SER A 2 -7.50 16.98 13.22
C SER A 2 -6.82 15.69 13.67
N ALA A 3 -7.39 15.00 14.66
CA ALA A 3 -6.85 13.80 15.31
C ALA A 3 -6.93 12.51 14.45
N TYR A 4 -7.01 12.61 13.13
CA TYR A 4 -7.46 11.52 12.27
C TYR A 4 -6.42 11.20 11.19
N PHE A 5 -5.88 9.97 11.26
CA PHE A 5 -4.88 9.34 10.37
C PHE A 5 -3.44 9.85 10.50
N ASN A 6 -2.66 9.23 11.41
CA ASN A 6 -1.20 9.30 11.38
C ASN A 6 -0.69 8.33 10.30
N LEU A 7 -0.13 8.88 9.22
CA LEU A 7 0.42 8.12 8.09
C LEU A 7 1.96 8.12 8.07
N ASN A 8 2.62 8.68 9.09
CA ASN A 8 4.08 8.87 9.10
C ASN A 8 4.85 7.54 8.96
N ALA A 9 4.35 6.46 9.57
CA ALA A 9 4.95 5.14 9.44
C ALA A 9 4.86 4.63 8.00
N LEU A 10 3.70 4.80 7.36
CA LEU A 10 3.49 4.42 5.96
C LEU A 10 4.34 5.27 5.01
N GLU A 11 4.40 6.59 5.22
CA GLU A 11 5.29 7.47 4.46
C GLU A 11 6.75 7.02 4.57
N LYS A 12 7.23 6.72 5.79
CA LYS A 12 8.61 6.28 6.01
C LYS A 12 8.92 4.99 5.24
N LEU A 13 8.05 3.99 5.34
CA LEU A 13 8.22 2.71 4.64
C LEU A 13 8.23 2.89 3.12
N LEU A 14 7.34 3.74 2.57
CA LEU A 14 7.32 4.06 1.14
C LEU A 14 8.59 4.80 0.67
N ASN A 15 9.13 5.70 1.50
CA ASN A 15 10.41 6.34 1.19
C ASN A 15 11.58 5.36 1.25
N ASP A 16 11.57 4.39 2.18
CA ASP A 16 12.58 3.34 2.28
C ASP A 16 12.56 2.44 1.04
N ILE A 17 11.37 2.06 0.53
CA ILE A 17 11.22 1.36 -0.76
C ILE A 17 11.83 2.20 -1.90
N CYS A 18 11.52 3.50 -1.96
CA CYS A 18 12.09 4.38 -2.98
C CYS A 18 13.63 4.48 -2.88
N ARG A 19 14.20 4.43 -1.67
CA ARG A 19 15.64 4.53 -1.43
C ARG A 19 16.40 3.28 -1.87
N LYS A 20 15.74 2.12 -1.79
CA LYS A 20 16.30 0.80 -2.16
C LYS A 20 15.97 0.41 -3.61
N CYS A 21 15.25 1.26 -4.34
CA CYS A 21 14.91 1.03 -5.73
C CYS A 21 16.18 0.97 -6.60
N ASP A 22 16.26 -0.06 -7.45
CA ASP A 22 17.40 -0.28 -8.36
C ASP A 22 17.50 0.77 -9.49
N GLN A 23 16.45 1.58 -9.68
CA GLN A 23 16.47 2.66 -10.66
C GLN A 23 17.24 3.87 -10.12
N ASP A 24 18.08 4.45 -10.98
CA ASP A 24 18.70 5.75 -10.73
C ASP A 24 17.64 6.80 -10.33
N ALA A 25 17.78 7.34 -9.12
CA ALA A 25 16.85 8.31 -8.54
C ALA A 25 16.66 9.55 -9.42
N GLN A 26 17.69 9.97 -10.17
CA GLN A 26 17.60 11.13 -11.07
C GLN A 26 16.80 10.82 -12.34
N LYS A 27 16.66 9.54 -12.70
CA LYS A 27 15.90 9.07 -13.87
C LYS A 27 14.53 8.52 -13.49
N CYS A 28 14.23 8.41 -12.21
CA CYS A 28 12.98 7.86 -11.71
C CYS A 28 11.83 8.84 -11.98
N ASN A 29 10.88 8.43 -12.83
CA ASN A 29 9.59 9.11 -12.93
C ASN A 29 8.65 8.58 -11.85
N LYS A 30 8.54 9.30 -10.73
CA LYS A 30 7.66 8.93 -9.60
C LYS A 30 6.17 8.96 -9.96
N ALA A 31 5.77 9.72 -10.98
CA ALA A 31 4.36 9.81 -11.38
C ALA A 31 3.86 8.55 -12.08
N THR A 32 4.77 7.69 -12.56
CA THR A 32 4.43 6.50 -13.35
C THR A 32 4.83 5.20 -12.65
N CYS A 33 5.15 5.23 -11.35
CA CYS A 33 5.53 4.03 -10.60
C CYS A 33 4.69 3.86 -9.32
N LEU A 34 4.52 2.61 -8.90
CA LEU A 34 3.63 2.19 -7.81
C LEU A 34 4.02 2.85 -6.48
N ALA A 35 5.30 2.78 -6.09
CA ALA A 35 5.77 3.43 -4.86
C ALA A 35 5.61 4.96 -4.91
N GLY A 36 5.76 5.56 -6.09
CA GLY A 36 5.63 7.01 -6.26
C GLY A 36 4.17 7.47 -6.17
N PHE A 37 3.24 6.71 -6.77
CA PHE A 37 1.80 6.95 -6.64
C PHE A 37 1.33 6.78 -5.20
N ALA A 38 1.73 5.69 -4.53
CA ALA A 38 1.43 5.46 -3.12
C ALA A 38 1.91 6.61 -2.22
N LEU A 39 3.15 7.08 -2.44
CA LEU A 39 3.72 8.20 -1.69
C LEU A 39 2.98 9.52 -1.98
N TRP A 40 2.58 9.75 -3.24
CA TRP A 40 1.76 10.90 -3.60
C TRP A 40 0.42 10.88 -2.85
N ALA A 41 -0.26 9.73 -2.82
CA ALA A 41 -1.56 9.59 -2.19
C ALA A 41 -1.45 9.91 -0.69
N VAL A 42 -0.42 9.41 0.00
CA VAL A 42 -0.19 9.68 1.43
C VAL A 42 -0.03 11.18 1.67
N LYS A 43 0.85 11.83 0.89
CA LYS A 43 1.11 13.28 1.00
C LYS A 43 -0.07 14.15 0.60
N PHE A 44 -0.92 13.66 -0.31
CA PHE A 44 -2.11 14.38 -0.73
C PHE A 44 -3.12 14.48 0.41
N VAL A 45 -3.36 13.37 1.11
CA VAL A 45 -4.30 13.30 2.24
C VAL A 45 -3.82 14.16 3.41
N GLU A 46 -2.53 14.17 3.73
CA GLU A 46 -1.97 15.03 4.77
C GLU A 46 -2.26 16.52 4.52
N LYS A 47 -2.25 16.94 3.26
CA LYS A 47 -2.56 18.32 2.87
C LYS A 47 -4.06 18.62 2.84
N LYS A 48 -4.89 17.66 2.46
CA LYS A 48 -6.33 17.85 2.22
C LYS A 48 -7.21 17.46 3.42
N ASN A 49 -6.66 16.75 4.41
CA ASN A 49 -7.36 16.23 5.57
C ASN A 49 -8.63 15.41 5.22
N ASN A 50 -8.61 14.72 4.07
CA ASN A 50 -9.65 13.80 3.62
C ASN A 50 -8.99 12.48 3.20
N PRO A 51 -9.28 11.35 3.86
CA PRO A 51 -8.65 10.06 3.58
C PRO A 51 -9.17 9.37 2.31
N VAL A 52 -10.15 9.93 1.62
CA VAL A 52 -10.71 9.40 0.37
C VAL A 52 -10.40 10.36 -0.77
N ILE A 53 -9.89 9.82 -1.88
CA ILE A 53 -9.59 10.55 -3.11
C ILE A 53 -10.45 9.95 -4.23
N PRO A 54 -11.64 10.52 -4.52
CA PRO A 54 -12.57 9.93 -5.47
C PRO A 54 -11.96 9.68 -6.85
N GLY A 55 -12.13 8.46 -7.37
CA GLY A 55 -11.61 7.99 -8.65
C GLY A 55 -10.11 7.71 -8.69
N ALA A 56 -9.38 7.88 -7.60
CA ALA A 56 -7.92 7.71 -7.57
C ALA A 56 -7.48 6.27 -7.86
N SER A 57 -8.30 5.28 -7.50
CA SER A 57 -8.02 3.86 -7.78
C SER A 57 -7.81 3.61 -9.28
N GLY A 58 -8.54 4.32 -10.15
CA GLY A 58 -8.40 4.24 -11.61
C GLY A 58 -7.10 4.84 -12.17
N TYR A 59 -6.30 5.52 -11.35
CA TYR A 59 -5.02 6.12 -11.75
C TYR A 59 -3.80 5.36 -11.23
N ILE A 60 -3.99 4.22 -10.56
CA ILE A 60 -2.88 3.37 -10.12
C ILE A 60 -2.08 2.92 -11.36
N PRO A 61 -0.74 3.13 -11.40
CA PRO A 61 0.07 2.75 -12.55
C PRO A 61 0.05 1.24 -12.80
N MET A 62 -0.43 0.81 -13.97
CA MET A 62 -0.47 -0.62 -14.35
C MET A 62 0.76 -1.08 -15.14
N SER A 63 1.60 -0.14 -15.57
CA SER A 63 2.76 -0.39 -16.44
C SER A 63 4.10 -0.09 -15.74
N ASP A 64 4.17 -0.33 -14.43
CA ASP A 64 5.40 -0.21 -13.66
C ASP A 64 6.06 -1.60 -13.54
N PHE A 65 7.13 -1.81 -14.31
CA PHE A 65 7.85 -3.08 -14.38
C PHE A 65 9.13 -3.11 -13.54
N LYS A 66 9.27 -2.17 -12.59
CA LYS A 66 10.44 -2.15 -11.70
C LYS A 66 10.44 -3.38 -10.80
N PRO A 67 11.63 -3.89 -10.42
CA PRO A 67 11.72 -4.92 -9.40
C PRO A 67 11.32 -4.32 -8.04
N TYR A 68 10.44 -5.01 -7.33
CA TYR A 68 10.08 -4.73 -5.94
C TYR A 68 10.34 -5.99 -5.11
N TYR A 69 11.10 -5.85 -4.04
CA TYR A 69 11.50 -6.97 -3.20
C TYR A 69 10.56 -7.13 -2.00
N ALA A 70 10.22 -8.38 -1.67
CA ALA A 70 9.31 -8.70 -0.57
C ALA A 70 9.80 -8.15 0.78
N ASP A 71 11.08 -8.31 1.10
CA ASP A 71 11.68 -7.83 2.36
C ASP A 71 11.55 -6.31 2.57
N ASP A 72 11.46 -5.55 1.48
CA ASP A 72 11.33 -4.09 1.51
C ASP A 72 9.87 -3.63 1.47
N THR A 73 9.01 -4.41 0.82
CA THR A 73 7.63 -3.99 0.49
C THR A 73 6.60 -4.56 1.47
N MET A 74 6.81 -5.77 1.97
CA MET A 74 5.89 -6.45 2.89
C MET A 74 5.63 -5.68 4.19
N PRO A 75 6.62 -5.00 4.81
CA PRO A 75 6.37 -4.17 5.99
C PRO A 75 5.36 -3.04 5.71
N ALA A 76 5.35 -2.48 4.50
CA ALA A 76 4.36 -1.47 4.10
C ALA A 76 2.96 -2.07 3.95
N VAL A 77 2.84 -3.31 3.43
CA VAL A 77 1.55 -4.03 3.36
C VAL A 77 1.01 -4.27 4.77
N ALA A 78 1.87 -4.71 5.70
CA ALA A 78 1.50 -4.88 7.11
C ALA A 78 0.98 -3.58 7.73
N GLU A 79 1.66 -2.46 7.46
CA GLU A 79 1.22 -1.15 7.94
C GLU A 79 -0.16 -0.77 7.38
N THR A 80 -0.47 -1.08 6.11
CA THR A 80 -1.83 -0.85 5.57
C THR A 80 -2.90 -1.69 6.29
N CYS A 81 -2.58 -2.89 6.74
CA CYS A 81 -3.48 -3.71 7.55
C CYS A 81 -3.75 -3.07 8.92
N LEU A 82 -2.72 -2.57 9.60
CA LEU A 82 -2.84 -1.94 10.92
C LEU A 82 -3.59 -0.61 10.88
N ARG A 83 -3.47 0.12 9.77
CA ARG A 83 -4.14 1.42 9.57
C ARG A 83 -5.55 1.29 9.00
N CYS A 84 -5.92 0.11 8.48
CA CYS A 84 -7.28 -0.10 8.03
C CYS A 84 -8.24 -0.04 9.22
N LYS A 85 -9.39 0.61 9.01
CA LYS A 85 -10.43 0.76 10.04
C LYS A 85 -11.46 -0.36 10.04
N GLU A 86 -11.23 -1.43 9.27
CA GLU A 86 -12.18 -2.53 9.09
C GLU A 86 -13.58 -2.02 8.67
N CYS A 87 -13.61 -1.21 7.60
CA CYS A 87 -14.81 -0.54 7.11
C CYS A 87 -15.91 -1.51 6.64
N ARG A 88 -15.57 -2.80 6.43
CA ARG A 88 -16.48 -3.85 5.93
C ARG A 88 -17.26 -3.38 4.70
N ASP A 89 -18.59 -3.42 4.74
CA ASP A 89 -19.48 -3.03 3.65
C ASP A 89 -19.36 -1.55 3.23
N ASN A 90 -18.77 -0.70 4.08
CA ASN A 90 -18.49 0.70 3.77
C ASN A 90 -17.08 0.91 3.17
N HIS A 91 -16.38 -0.16 2.78
CA HIS A 91 -15.07 -0.10 2.14
C HIS A 91 -15.13 0.61 0.78
N THR A 92 -14.05 1.32 0.45
CA THR A 92 -13.87 1.96 -0.85
C THR A 92 -12.41 1.86 -1.26
N ASP A 93 -12.19 1.51 -2.53
CA ASP A 93 -10.85 1.39 -3.12
C ASP A 93 -10.17 2.76 -3.31
N ASP A 94 -10.95 3.84 -3.20
CA ASP A 94 -10.46 5.22 -3.25
C ASP A 94 -9.97 5.75 -1.89
N CYS A 95 -10.05 4.95 -0.81
CA CYS A 95 -9.43 5.34 0.45
C CYS A 95 -7.91 5.17 0.40
N ILE A 96 -7.19 6.04 1.11
CA ILE A 96 -5.73 6.07 1.09
C ILE A 96 -5.07 4.73 1.43
N ILE A 97 -5.65 4.00 2.37
CA ILE A 97 -5.12 2.70 2.79
C ILE A 97 -5.28 1.66 1.67
N ALA A 98 -6.41 1.67 0.95
CA ALA A 98 -6.64 0.80 -0.19
C ALA A 98 -5.72 1.16 -1.37
N LEU A 99 -5.62 2.45 -1.70
CA LEU A 99 -4.74 2.93 -2.77
C LEU A 99 -3.28 2.49 -2.56
N VAL A 100 -2.76 2.69 -1.35
CA VAL A 100 -1.39 2.27 -1.03
C VAL A 100 -1.27 0.75 -1.07
N ARG A 101 -2.23 0.03 -0.48
CA ARG A 101 -2.22 -1.44 -0.48
C ARG A 101 -2.22 -2.01 -1.90
N HIS A 102 -3.09 -1.52 -2.78
CA HIS A 102 -3.16 -1.96 -4.18
C HIS A 102 -1.86 -1.68 -4.95
N CYS A 103 -1.17 -0.57 -4.66
CA CYS A 103 0.14 -0.33 -5.24
C CYS A 103 1.17 -1.37 -4.80
N LEU A 104 1.16 -1.72 -3.52
CA LEU A 104 2.09 -2.70 -2.94
C LEU A 104 1.75 -4.14 -3.38
N GLU A 105 0.46 -4.46 -3.54
CA GLU A 105 -0.04 -5.72 -4.09
C GLU A 105 0.42 -5.90 -5.54
N LEU A 106 0.24 -4.89 -6.38
CA LEU A 106 0.73 -4.92 -7.76
C LEU A 106 2.25 -5.07 -7.80
N ALA A 107 2.97 -4.41 -6.89
CA ALA A 107 4.42 -4.49 -6.82
C ALA A 107 4.93 -5.90 -6.45
N LEU A 108 4.26 -6.56 -5.51
CA LEU A 108 4.66 -7.88 -5.02
C LEU A 108 4.16 -9.02 -5.90
N TRP A 109 2.96 -8.85 -6.44
CA TRP A 109 2.17 -9.96 -6.94
C TRP A 109 1.60 -9.73 -8.33
N GLY A 110 1.83 -8.58 -8.95
CA GLY A 110 1.37 -8.25 -10.31
C GLY A 110 -0.14 -8.07 -10.46
N GLU A 111 -0.92 -8.25 -9.41
CA GLU A 111 -2.38 -8.06 -9.39
C GLU A 111 -2.84 -7.64 -7.99
N GLN A 112 -3.99 -6.97 -7.95
CA GLN A 112 -4.64 -6.52 -6.73
C GLN A 112 -5.41 -7.69 -6.08
N LEU A 113 -5.39 -7.73 -4.76
CA LEU A 113 -6.22 -8.66 -3.99
C LEU A 113 -7.53 -7.96 -3.63
N SER A 114 -8.64 -8.68 -3.75
CA SER A 114 -9.93 -8.19 -3.25
C SER A 114 -9.84 -7.98 -1.74
N TYR A 115 -10.10 -6.76 -1.27
CA TYR A 115 -10.09 -6.42 0.14
C TYR A 115 -11.51 -6.11 0.63
N PRO A 116 -12.18 -7.04 1.34
CA PRO A 116 -13.57 -6.88 1.77
C PRO A 116 -13.74 -5.97 3.01
N GLY A 117 -12.79 -5.09 3.30
CA GLY A 117 -12.84 -4.27 4.51
C GLY A 117 -12.58 -5.05 5.81
N SER A 118 -11.88 -6.20 5.73
CA SER A 118 -11.46 -7.02 6.87
C SER A 118 -10.03 -7.54 6.70
N VAL A 119 -9.13 -7.24 7.65
CA VAL A 119 -7.76 -7.78 7.67
C VAL A 119 -7.77 -9.30 7.80
N PHE A 120 -8.67 -9.85 8.63
CA PHE A 120 -8.78 -11.31 8.78
C PHE A 120 -9.16 -12.00 7.46
N GLN A 121 -10.17 -11.48 6.75
CA GLN A 121 -10.57 -12.03 5.46
C GLN A 121 -9.49 -11.83 4.40
N TYR A 122 -8.81 -10.69 4.40
CA TYR A 122 -7.66 -10.43 3.54
C TYR A 122 -6.53 -11.45 3.75
N MET A 123 -6.19 -11.76 5.01
CA MET A 123 -5.18 -12.79 5.32
C MET A 123 -5.60 -14.18 4.86
N ALA A 124 -6.89 -14.52 4.93
CA ALA A 124 -7.40 -15.79 4.42
C ALA A 124 -7.27 -15.88 2.89
N LEU A 125 -7.69 -14.83 2.17
CA LEU A 125 -7.55 -14.73 0.71
C LEU A 125 -6.09 -14.77 0.27
N LEU A 126 -5.22 -14.04 0.96
CA LEU A 126 -3.78 -14.06 0.67
C LEU A 126 -3.20 -15.45 0.91
N LYS A 127 -3.59 -16.15 1.98
CA LYS A 127 -3.11 -17.51 2.25
C LYS A 127 -3.52 -18.53 1.19
N GLU A 128 -4.73 -18.40 0.64
CA GLU A 128 -5.22 -19.25 -0.45
C GLU A 128 -4.42 -19.04 -1.74
N ARG A 129 -3.98 -17.80 -1.98
CA ARG A 129 -3.21 -17.40 -3.15
C ARG A 129 -1.71 -17.67 -3.03
N ASP A 130 -1.11 -17.20 -1.95
CA ASP A 130 0.33 -17.16 -1.70
C ASP A 130 0.57 -17.40 -0.20
N MET A 131 0.78 -18.67 0.14
CA MET A 131 1.03 -19.09 1.52
C MET A 131 2.31 -18.48 2.10
N GLU A 132 3.34 -18.28 1.27
CA GLU A 132 4.61 -17.71 1.69
C GLU A 132 4.47 -16.21 1.96
N GLY A 133 3.84 -15.47 1.04
CA GLY A 133 3.49 -14.06 1.24
C GLY A 133 2.59 -13.85 2.46
N ALA A 134 1.60 -14.73 2.69
CA ALA A 134 0.78 -14.69 3.90
C ALA A 134 1.60 -14.92 5.18
N ALA A 135 2.56 -15.84 5.16
CA ALA A 135 3.44 -16.10 6.30
C ALA A 135 4.38 -14.92 6.57
N ALA A 136 4.96 -14.32 5.52
CA ALA A 136 5.79 -13.12 5.62
C ALA A 136 5.00 -11.94 6.21
N LEU A 137 3.80 -11.67 5.67
CA LEU A 137 2.92 -10.63 6.19
C LEU A 137 2.57 -10.85 7.67
N ALA A 138 2.30 -12.10 8.07
CA ALA A 138 2.01 -12.44 9.46
C ALA A 138 3.22 -12.24 10.40
N VAL A 139 4.45 -12.35 9.89
CA VAL A 139 5.66 -12.00 10.66
C VAL A 139 5.71 -10.49 10.91
N ASP A 140 5.48 -9.68 9.88
CA ASP A 140 5.55 -8.22 10.00
C ASP A 140 4.41 -7.64 10.84
N LEU A 141 3.20 -8.19 10.75
CA LEU A 141 2.08 -7.80 11.60
C LEU A 141 2.31 -8.04 13.10
N ARG A 142 3.19 -8.97 13.47
CA ARG A 142 3.56 -9.20 14.88
C ARG A 142 4.64 -8.24 15.38
N ARG A 143 5.33 -7.53 14.49
CA ARG A 143 6.47 -6.65 14.81
C ARG A 143 6.08 -5.18 14.95
N ALA A 144 4.93 -4.79 14.41
CA ALA A 144 4.42 -3.44 14.39
C ALA A 144 3.43 -3.18 15.54
#